data_AF-A0A1J1LUP2-F1
#
_entry.id   AF-A0A1J1LUP2-F1
#
_cell.length_a   1.000
_cell.length_b   1.000
_cell.length_c   1.000
_cell.angle_alpha   90.00
_cell.angle_beta   90.00
_cell.angle_gamma   90.00
#
_symmetry.space_group_name_H-M   'P 1'
#
loop_
_entity.id
_entity.type
_entity.pdbx_description
1 polymer ?
#
loop_
_entity_poly.entity_id
_entity_poly.type
_entity_poly.pdbx_seq_one_letter_code
_entity_poly.pdbx_strand_id
1 'polypeptide(L)'
;MTQLVIKRQVRRGRIFDTTPLTPEEINNWRQEGEELHQSCYPVFEKLRSRLISTHYNWFIAIASEGGYYLLDPNFKNLMHRVKIYCPKEKLMTFRINETGICGQI
;
A
#
# COMPACT_ATOMS: atom_id res chain seq x y z
N MET A 1 -11.45 -34.26 42.96
CA MET A 1 -11.57 -33.90 41.53
C MET A 1 -10.43 -32.96 41.18
N THR A 2 -9.48 -33.40 40.36
CA THR A 2 -8.29 -32.61 39.97
C THR A 2 -8.30 -32.43 38.46
N GLN A 3 -8.52 -31.20 38.01
CA GLN A 3 -8.56 -30.82 36.60
C GLN A 3 -7.14 -30.73 36.05
N LEU A 4 -6.82 -31.55 35.04
CA LEU A 4 -5.56 -31.51 34.32
C LEU A 4 -5.58 -30.31 33.36
N VAL A 5 -4.74 -29.31 33.62
CA VAL A 5 -4.49 -28.19 32.72
C VAL A 5 -3.72 -28.70 31.51
N ILE A 6 -4.41 -28.84 30.38
CA ILE A 6 -3.81 -29.27 29.11
C ILE A 6 -2.94 -28.12 28.58
N LYS A 7 -1.64 -28.14 28.86
CA LYS A 7 -0.66 -27.27 28.18
C LYS A 7 -0.60 -27.68 26.71
N ARG A 8 -1.15 -26.84 25.82
CA ARG A 8 -1.05 -27.00 24.36
C ARG A 8 0.42 -27.08 23.94
N GLN A 9 0.86 -28.24 23.47
CA GLN A 9 2.18 -28.39 22.85
C GLN A 9 2.19 -27.64 21.50
N VAL A 10 3.09 -26.66 21.37
CA VAL A 10 3.31 -25.92 20.12
C VAL A 10 3.98 -26.86 19.11
N ARG A 11 3.28 -27.16 18.01
CA ARG A 11 3.78 -28.03 16.95
C ARG A 11 4.87 -27.30 16.16
N ARG A 12 6.12 -27.75 16.30
CA ARG A 12 7.35 -27.19 15.69
C ARG A 12 7.45 -27.30 14.15
N GLY A 13 6.34 -27.52 13.45
CA GLY A 13 6.29 -27.67 11.99
C GLY A 13 5.92 -26.40 11.22
N ARG A 14 5.63 -25.30 11.93
CA ARG A 14 5.27 -24.02 11.31
C ARG A 14 6.54 -23.19 11.12
N ILE A 15 6.90 -22.89 9.87
CA ILE A 15 8.07 -22.05 9.53
C ILE A 15 7.86 -20.60 10.00
N PHE A 16 6.59 -20.18 10.13
CA PHE A 16 6.22 -18.85 10.60
C PHE A 16 5.47 -18.95 11.94
N ASP A 17 6.09 -18.48 13.01
CA ASP A 17 5.44 -18.26 14.31
C ASP A 17 4.62 -16.95 14.31
N THR A 18 3.77 -16.74 13.31
CA THR A 18 2.96 -15.50 13.25
C THR A 18 1.77 -15.58 14.20
N THR A 19 1.83 -14.84 15.30
CA THR A 19 0.61 -14.47 16.04
C THR A 19 -0.39 -13.87 15.03
N PRO A 20 -1.63 -14.37 14.95
CA PRO A 20 -2.61 -13.76 14.06
C PRO A 20 -2.80 -12.29 14.48
N LEU A 21 -2.85 -11.37 13.52
CA LEU A 21 -3.14 -9.97 13.81
C LEU A 21 -4.46 -9.87 14.57
N THR A 22 -4.49 -9.01 15.58
CA THR A 22 -5.72 -8.68 16.28
C THR A 22 -6.64 -7.85 15.38
N PRO A 23 -7.97 -7.90 15.59
CA PRO A 23 -8.91 -7.05 14.86
C PRO A 23 -8.59 -5.54 14.97
N GLU A 24 -8.03 -5.11 16.10
CA GLU A 24 -7.62 -3.73 16.35
C GLU A 24 -6.45 -3.31 15.45
N GLU A 25 -5.41 -4.15 15.33
CA GLU A 25 -4.28 -3.89 14.44
C GLU A 25 -4.70 -3.84 12.97
N ILE A 26 -5.62 -4.72 12.55
CA ILE A 26 -6.18 -4.70 11.19
C ILE A 26 -6.94 -3.40 10.94
N ASN A 27 -7.72 -2.93 11.92
CA ASN A 27 -8.48 -1.70 11.79
C ASN A 27 -7.56 -0.48 11.71
N ASN A 28 -6.52 -0.43 12.53
CA ASN A 28 -5.51 0.63 12.50
C ASN A 28 -4.81 0.67 11.12
N TRP A 29 -4.41 -0.47 10.58
CA TRP A 29 -3.79 -0.53 9.25
C TRP A 29 -4.73 -0.07 8.14
N ARG A 30 -6.01 -0.41 8.24
CA ARG A 30 -7.02 0.06 7.28
C ARG A 30 -7.21 1.58 7.39
N GLN A 31 -7.32 2.11 8.61
CA GLN A 31 -7.44 3.55 8.84
C GLN A 31 -6.24 4.31 8.29
N GLU A 32 -5.01 3.87 8.60
CA GLU A 32 -3.80 4.49 8.06
C GLU A 32 -3.78 4.48 6.51
N GLY A 33 -4.20 3.37 5.89
CA GLY A 33 -4.31 3.28 4.44
C GLY A 33 -5.35 4.22 3.85
N GLU A 34 -6.48 4.39 4.54
CA GLU A 34 -7.58 5.25 4.12
C GLU A 34 -7.25 6.73 4.27
N GLU A 35 -6.57 7.12 5.34
CA GLU A 35 -6.05 8.48 5.55
C GLU A 35 -5.05 8.87 4.46
N LEU A 36 -4.12 7.97 4.12
CA LEU A 36 -3.19 8.16 3.01
C LEU A 36 -3.92 8.28 1.67
N HIS A 37 -4.92 7.45 1.44
CA HIS A 37 -5.71 7.52 0.22
C HIS A 37 -6.45 8.85 0.12
N GLN A 38 -7.14 9.28 1.18
CA GLN A 38 -7.86 10.56 1.21
C GLN A 38 -6.94 11.76 0.95
N SER A 39 -5.70 11.71 1.44
CA SER A 39 -4.72 12.78 1.24
C SER A 39 -4.17 12.79 -0.19
N CYS A 40 -3.85 11.63 -0.76
CA CYS A 40 -3.21 11.52 -2.08
C CYS A 40 -4.20 11.58 -3.25
N TYR A 41 -5.45 11.12 -3.07
CA TYR A 41 -6.43 10.96 -4.15
C TYR A 41 -6.81 12.27 -4.85
N PRO A 42 -7.07 13.39 -4.15
CA PRO A 42 -7.37 14.67 -4.81
C PRO A 42 -6.21 15.20 -5.66
N VAL A 43 -4.97 14.91 -5.26
CA VAL A 43 -3.77 15.26 -6.03
C VAL A 43 -3.68 14.37 -7.27
N PHE A 44 -3.92 13.07 -7.09
CA PHE A 44 -3.97 12.10 -8.19
C PHE A 44 -4.99 12.51 -9.24
N GLU A 45 -6.21 12.88 -8.87
CA GLU A 45 -7.28 13.23 -9.80
C GLU A 45 -6.91 14.43 -10.70
N LYS A 46 -6.29 15.45 -10.11
CA LYS A 46 -5.76 16.62 -10.84
C LYS A 46 -4.63 16.24 -11.80
N LEU A 47 -3.72 15.36 -11.38
CA LEU A 47 -2.61 14.90 -12.22
C LEU A 47 -3.09 13.97 -13.33
N ARG A 48 -4.04 13.10 -13.03
CA ARG A 48 -4.63 12.13 -13.94
C ARG A 48 -5.29 12.82 -15.12
N SER A 49 -6.14 13.82 -14.88
CA SER A 49 -6.79 14.57 -15.97
C SER A 49 -5.80 15.21 -16.95
N ARG A 50 -4.62 15.61 -16.47
CA ARG A 50 -3.55 16.18 -17.30
C ARG A 50 -2.69 15.14 -18.00
N LEU A 51 -2.39 14.03 -17.32
CA LEU A 51 -1.44 13.02 -17.78
C LEU A 51 -2.10 11.88 -18.56
N ILE A 52 -3.42 11.71 -18.50
CA ILE A 52 -4.12 10.62 -19.19
C ILE A 52 -3.94 10.67 -20.71
N SER A 53 -3.78 11.86 -21.28
CA SER A 53 -3.56 12.06 -22.71
C SER A 53 -2.14 11.67 -23.17
N THR A 54 -1.15 11.72 -22.28
CA THR A 54 0.27 11.59 -22.63
C THR A 54 0.92 10.32 -22.07
N HIS A 55 0.44 9.83 -20.92
CA HIS A 55 1.03 8.75 -20.14
C HIS A 55 -0.04 7.71 -19.75
N TYR A 56 -0.90 7.35 -20.71
CA TYR A 56 -1.93 6.33 -20.49
C TYR A 56 -1.30 5.00 -20.06
N ASN A 57 -1.91 4.35 -19.07
CA ASN A 57 -1.48 3.10 -18.44
C ASN A 57 -0.16 3.14 -17.65
N TRP A 58 0.46 4.31 -17.45
CA TRP A 58 1.65 4.44 -16.61
C TRP A 58 1.30 4.38 -15.12
N PHE A 59 2.30 4.07 -14.31
CA PHE A 59 2.19 4.09 -12.85
C PHE A 59 2.69 5.42 -12.30
N ILE A 60 1.98 5.93 -11.29
CA ILE A 60 2.33 7.14 -10.57
C ILE A 60 2.41 6.84 -9.08
N ALA A 61 3.49 7.29 -8.42
CA ALA A 61 3.61 7.29 -6.96
C ALA A 61 3.50 8.72 -6.47
N ILE A 62 2.59 8.98 -5.54
CA ILE A 62 2.33 10.31 -4.99
C ILE A 62 2.64 10.28 -3.49
N ALA A 63 3.45 11.23 -3.05
CA ALA A 63 3.73 11.42 -1.63
C ALA A 63 2.60 12.20 -0.95
N SER A 64 2.24 11.79 0.27
CA SER A 64 1.21 12.49 1.07
C SER A 64 1.69 13.86 1.53
N GLU A 65 2.99 14.02 1.78
CA GLU A 65 3.60 15.27 2.23
C GLU A 65 4.70 15.68 1.23
N GLY A 66 4.49 16.77 0.49
CA GLY A 66 5.52 17.34 -0.40
C GLY A 66 5.09 17.55 -1.85
N GLY A 67 3.95 17.01 -2.27
CA GLY A 67 3.34 17.32 -3.58
C GLY A 67 4.15 16.89 -4.81
N TYR A 68 5.21 16.12 -4.60
CA TYR A 68 6.00 15.54 -5.67
C TYR A 68 5.45 14.17 -6.06
N TYR A 69 5.68 13.77 -7.31
CA TYR A 69 5.21 12.50 -7.85
C TYR A 69 6.26 11.87 -8.74
N LEU A 70 6.32 10.54 -8.72
CA LEU A 70 7.18 9.75 -9.60
C LEU A 70 6.32 9.05 -10.64
N LEU A 71 6.78 9.02 -11.89
CA LEU A 71 6.12 8.36 -13.01
C LEU A 71 7.04 7.29 -13.60
N ASP A 72 6.50 6.11 -13.88
CA ASP A 72 7.19 5.10 -14.66
C ASP A 72 6.17 4.17 -15.35
N PRO A 73 6.40 3.75 -16.61
CA PRO A 73 5.54 2.77 -17.26
C PRO A 73 5.64 1.39 -16.59
N ASN A 74 6.74 1.08 -15.88
CA ASN A 74 6.94 -0.20 -15.20
C ASN A 74 6.86 -0.03 -13.68
N PHE A 75 5.93 -0.75 -13.07
CA PHE A 75 5.71 -0.75 -11.62
C PHE A 75 6.98 -1.09 -10.82
N LYS A 76 7.78 -2.07 -11.27
CA LYS A 76 9.01 -2.45 -10.55
C LYS A 76 10.04 -1.32 -10.54
N ASN A 77 10.18 -0.63 -11.67
CA ASN A 77 11.08 0.52 -11.78
C ASN A 77 10.59 1.68 -10.92
N LEU A 78 9.27 1.93 -10.91
CA LEU A 78 8.66 2.93 -10.03
C LEU A 78 8.99 2.64 -8.56
N MET A 79 8.80 1.40 -8.11
CA MET A 79 9.10 1.01 -6.73
C MET A 79 10.59 1.11 -6.40
N HIS A 80 11.47 0.80 -7.35
CA HIS A 80 12.90 1.00 -7.19
C HIS A 80 13.25 2.48 -7.01
N ARG A 81 12.67 3.37 -7.84
CA ARG A 81 12.83 4.82 -7.71
C ARG A 81 12.30 5.31 -6.37
N VAL A 82 11.11 4.89 -5.96
CA VAL A 82 10.52 5.24 -4.65
C VAL A 82 11.47 4.86 -3.51
N LYS A 83 12.06 3.65 -3.56
CA LYS A 83 12.99 3.20 -2.53
C LYS A 83 14.28 4.04 -2.48
N ILE A 84 14.74 4.55 -3.61
CA ILE A 84 15.94 5.39 -3.71
C ILE A 84 15.66 6.83 -3.25
N TYR A 85 14.61 7.44 -3.80
CA TYR A 85 14.35 8.88 -3.62
C TYR A 85 13.53 9.16 -2.36
N CYS A 86 12.67 8.23 -1.94
CA CYS A 86 11.68 8.43 -0.89
C CYS A 86 11.67 7.25 0.12
N PRO A 87 12.81 6.90 0.75
CA PRO A 87 12.95 5.67 1.51
C PRO A 87 12.11 5.59 2.80
N LYS A 88 11.64 6.71 3.32
CA LYS A 88 10.90 6.80 4.60
C LYS A 88 9.49 7.35 4.48
N GLU A 89 9.10 7.79 3.29
CA GLU A 89 7.81 8.43 3.11
C GLU A 89 6.70 7.42 2.85
N LYS A 90 5.49 7.76 3.30
CA LYS A 90 4.28 7.02 2.96
C LYS A 90 3.78 7.55 1.61
N LEU A 91 3.93 6.74 0.56
CA LEU A 91 3.45 7.06 -0.78
C LEU A 91 2.32 6.12 -1.18
N MET A 92 1.39 6.64 -1.96
CA MET A 92 0.31 5.86 -2.58
C MET A 92 0.58 5.72 -4.07
N THR A 93 0.46 4.50 -4.59
CA THR A 93 0.64 4.22 -6.01
C THR A 93 -0.69 4.09 -6.73
N PHE A 94 -0.84 4.81 -7.83
CA PHE A 94 -2.00 4.77 -8.70
C PHE A 94 -1.61 4.42 -10.13
N ARG A 95 -2.61 4.09 -10.95
CA ARG A 95 -2.44 3.90 -12.38
C ARG A 95 -3.15 5.00 -13.15
N ILE A 96 -2.49 5.57 -14.14
CA ILE A 96 -3.07 6.59 -15.01
C ILE A 96 -3.92 5.88 -16.07
N ASN A 97 -5.16 5.55 -15.71
CA ASN A 97 -6.17 4.98 -16.60
C ASN A 97 -7.53 5.64 -16.31
N GLU A 98 -8.62 5.13 -16.90
CA GLU A 98 -9.97 5.67 -16.71
C GLU A 98 -10.56 5.43 -15.31
N THR A 99 -9.95 4.58 -14.49
CA THR A 99 -10.48 4.22 -13.16
C THR A 99 -9.57 4.64 -12.01
N GLY A 100 -8.28 4.88 -12.28
CA GLY A 100 -7.24 5.08 -11.27
C GLY A 100 -6.70 3.80 -10.62
N ILE A 101 -7.26 2.63 -10.99
CA ILE A 101 -7.08 1.39 -10.22
C ILE A 101 -5.86 0.61 -10.72
N CYS A 102 -5.01 0.19 -9.77
CA CYS A 102 -3.89 -0.71 -9.98
C CYS A 102 -4.37 -2.17 -9.95
N GLY A 103 -4.72 -2.71 -11.12
CA GLY A 103 -5.19 -4.09 -11.29
C GLY A 103 -6.71 -4.22 -11.38
N GLN A 104 -7.19 -5.37 -11.85
CA GLN A 104 -8.58 -5.81 -11.65
C GLN A 104 -8.56 -6.81 -10.51
N ILE A 105 -9.42 -6.61 -9.51
CA ILE A 105 -9.68 -7.61 -8.46
C ILE A 105 -10.53 -8.72 -9.06
#